data_AF-A0A382RFC9-F1
#
_entry.id   AF-A0A382RFC9-F1
#
_cell.length_a   1.000
_cell.length_b   1.000
_cell.length_c   1.000
_cell.angle_alpha   90.00
_cell.angle_beta   90.00
_cell.angle_gamma   90.00
#
_symmetry.space_group_name_H-M   'P 1'
#
loop_
_entity.id
_entity.type
_entity.pdbx_description
1 polymer ?
#
loop_
_entity_poly.entity_id
_entity_poly.type
_entity_poly.pdbx_seq_one_letter_code
_entity_poly.pdbx_strand_id
1 'polypeptide(L)'
;KAYALRVVGLDQPHVFRQYFDMARATNLEEFQKAIRQLQNPFFTIMYADRDGHIMHVFGGRTPIRPKGDWNWLGAVPGNSQKTLWHDTHTFEDLPKSVDPESGWLQNANDPPWTTTFPNAINRHNYPDYMSQNYMHFRAQRSARMAFEDKSITFKELLDYKMDTRMELADRVLDDLLKIIDTSDDVDIIESGKVLSSWDRHTNGESKGAVLFKAWVDSMRFLHNKDELFQIGWQEEKAMSTPIGLNSNIDYLGPLKSASKAIKNTYGRLDIAWGDVYRLVQDGVDLPANGGPGDPYGLFRVTGYMPIEGKRLRAIGGDSYQA
;
A
#
# COMPACT_ATOMS: atom_id res chain seq x y z
N LYS A 1 1.59 -1.04 -35.09
CA LYS A 1 2.90 -1.06 -34.40
C LYS A 1 3.21 -2.51 -34.04
N ALA A 2 4.43 -2.98 -34.24
CA ALA A 2 4.87 -4.30 -33.77
C ALA A 2 5.60 -4.14 -32.44
N TYR A 3 5.35 -5.04 -31.49
CA TYR A 3 6.01 -5.06 -30.18
C TYR A 3 6.72 -6.40 -30.01
N ALA A 4 7.90 -6.36 -29.39
CA ALA A 4 8.62 -7.55 -28.94
C ALA A 4 8.73 -7.52 -27.43
N LEU A 5 8.44 -8.65 -26.77
CA LEU A 5 8.58 -8.82 -25.33
C LEU A 5 9.80 -9.68 -25.03
N ARG A 6 10.74 -9.16 -24.24
CA ARG A 6 11.88 -9.91 -23.72
C ARG A 6 11.69 -10.12 -22.23
N VAL A 7 11.53 -11.38 -21.82
CA VAL A 7 11.25 -11.77 -20.43
C VAL A 7 12.54 -12.27 -19.77
N VAL A 8 12.81 -11.80 -18.55
CA VAL A 8 13.94 -12.25 -17.74
C VAL A 8 13.61 -13.57 -17.04
N GLY A 9 14.62 -14.42 -16.83
CA GLY A 9 14.48 -15.64 -16.02
C GLY A 9 13.88 -16.85 -16.76
N LEU A 10 13.72 -16.80 -18.09
CA LEU A 10 13.31 -17.97 -18.89
C LEU A 10 14.33 -19.13 -18.82
N ASP A 11 15.55 -18.84 -18.36
CA ASP A 11 16.66 -19.76 -18.15
C ASP A 11 16.80 -20.22 -16.69
N GLN A 12 15.80 -19.98 -15.82
CA GLN A 12 15.81 -20.35 -14.39
C GLN A 12 14.79 -21.46 -14.06
N PRO A 13 15.14 -22.75 -14.28
CA PRO A 13 14.18 -23.85 -14.14
C PRO A 13 13.92 -24.28 -12.68
N HIS A 14 14.59 -23.69 -11.69
CA HIS A 14 14.65 -24.23 -10.33
C HIS A 14 13.92 -23.38 -9.28
N VAL A 15 12.92 -22.58 -9.67
CA VAL A 15 12.17 -21.72 -8.74
C VAL A 15 11.57 -22.49 -7.55
N PHE A 16 10.97 -23.66 -7.79
CA PHE A 16 10.42 -24.49 -6.72
C PHE A 16 11.50 -25.08 -5.81
N ARG A 17 12.68 -25.38 -6.37
CA ARG A 17 13.82 -25.87 -5.58
C ARG A 17 14.35 -24.76 -4.66
N GLN A 18 14.49 -23.53 -5.17
CA GLN A 18 14.85 -22.38 -4.35
C GLN A 18 13.87 -22.21 -3.17
N TYR A 19 12.56 -22.21 -3.43
CA TYR A 19 11.56 -22.09 -2.35
C TYR A 19 11.63 -23.26 -1.35
N PHE A 20 11.86 -24.48 -1.83
CA PHE A 20 12.02 -25.64 -0.95
C PHE A 20 13.27 -25.54 -0.08
N ASP A 21 14.40 -25.07 -0.64
CA ASP A 21 15.64 -24.87 0.11
C ASP A 21 15.50 -23.71 1.11
N MET A 22 14.79 -22.63 0.74
CA MET A 22 14.43 -21.53 1.65
C MET A 22 13.59 -22.03 2.82
N ALA A 23 12.54 -22.81 2.56
CA ALA A 23 11.64 -23.35 3.60
C ALA A 23 12.33 -24.37 4.53
N ARG A 24 13.46 -24.95 4.08
CA ARG A 24 14.26 -25.90 4.85
C ARG A 24 15.46 -25.30 5.55
N ALA A 25 15.79 -24.04 5.27
CA ALA A 25 16.92 -23.38 5.90
C ALA A 25 16.71 -23.34 7.42
N THR A 26 17.77 -23.68 8.16
CA THR A 26 17.74 -23.74 9.62
C THR A 26 18.35 -22.51 10.30
N ASN A 27 18.92 -21.61 9.48
CA ASN A 27 19.55 -20.36 9.91
C ASN A 27 19.60 -19.37 8.72
N LEU A 28 19.94 -18.12 9.03
CA LEU A 28 20.01 -17.04 8.06
C LEU A 28 21.03 -17.29 6.93
N GLU A 29 22.16 -17.95 7.21
CA GLU A 29 23.19 -18.22 6.20
C GLU A 29 22.67 -19.19 5.14
N GLU A 30 22.06 -20.30 5.56
CA GLU A 30 21.42 -21.27 4.67
C GLU A 30 20.30 -20.63 3.85
N PHE A 31 19.51 -19.75 4.48
CA PHE A 31 18.43 -19.04 3.80
C PHE A 31 18.96 -18.09 2.72
N GLN A 32 19.99 -17.29 3.05
CA GLN A 32 20.67 -16.43 2.08
C GLN A 32 21.29 -17.23 0.94
N LYS A 33 21.90 -18.39 1.23
CA LYS A 33 22.43 -19.29 0.21
C LYS A 33 21.34 -19.79 -0.73
N ALA A 34 20.15 -20.10 -0.21
CA ALA A 34 19.01 -20.50 -1.04
C ALA A 34 18.54 -19.36 -1.96
N ILE A 35 18.38 -18.14 -1.44
CA ILE A 35 17.91 -16.98 -2.22
C ILE A 35 18.92 -16.51 -3.26
N ARG A 36 20.23 -16.62 -2.98
CA ARG A 36 21.32 -16.23 -3.91
C ARG A 36 21.22 -16.88 -5.29
N GLN A 37 20.47 -17.97 -5.42
CA GLN A 37 20.20 -18.63 -6.70
C GLN A 37 19.36 -17.77 -7.67
N LEU A 38 18.59 -16.80 -7.16
CA LEU A 38 17.74 -15.87 -7.95
C LEU A 38 16.91 -16.56 -9.04
N GLN A 39 16.36 -17.73 -8.73
CA GLN A 39 15.44 -18.49 -9.58
C GLN A 39 14.07 -17.81 -9.68
N ASN A 40 13.66 -17.10 -8.63
CA ASN A 40 12.48 -16.24 -8.69
C ASN A 40 12.86 -14.85 -9.23
N PRO A 41 12.32 -14.41 -10.37
CA PRO A 41 12.64 -13.10 -10.93
C PRO A 41 11.96 -11.93 -10.22
N PHE A 42 10.97 -12.15 -9.36
CA PHE A 42 10.19 -11.09 -8.71
C PHE A 42 9.82 -11.39 -7.24
N PHE A 43 9.28 -10.38 -6.55
CA PHE A 43 8.87 -10.30 -5.13
C PHE A 43 9.89 -9.70 -4.18
N THR A 44 9.38 -9.02 -3.15
CA THR A 44 10.11 -8.79 -1.91
C THR A 44 10.03 -10.07 -1.08
N ILE A 45 11.16 -10.53 -0.54
CA ILE A 45 11.21 -11.66 0.39
C ILE A 45 11.66 -11.12 1.74
N MET A 46 10.93 -11.51 2.78
CA MET A 46 11.27 -11.20 4.16
C MET A 46 11.51 -12.50 4.93
N TYR A 47 12.41 -12.44 5.92
CA TYR A 47 12.82 -13.56 6.75
C TYR A 47 12.82 -13.14 8.21
N ALA A 48 12.49 -14.10 9.09
CA ALA A 48 12.68 -14.00 10.53
C ALA A 48 12.99 -15.40 11.09
N ASP A 49 13.82 -15.50 12.12
CA ASP A 49 14.07 -16.75 12.82
C ASP A 49 14.09 -16.62 14.35
N ARG A 50 14.20 -17.78 15.02
CA ARG A 50 14.20 -17.89 16.49
C ARG A 50 15.48 -17.36 17.15
N ASP A 51 16.55 -17.19 16.39
CA ASP A 51 17.83 -16.68 16.89
C ASP A 51 17.86 -15.14 16.86
N GLY A 52 16.78 -14.53 16.37
CA GLY A 52 16.54 -13.09 16.40
C GLY A 52 16.90 -12.38 15.11
N HIS A 53 17.22 -13.12 14.04
CA HIS A 53 17.57 -12.53 12.76
C HIS A 53 16.33 -12.13 11.96
N ILE A 54 16.39 -10.96 11.32
CA ILE A 54 15.39 -10.49 10.35
C ILE A 54 16.08 -10.00 9.08
N MET A 55 15.46 -10.25 7.92
CA MET A 55 16.00 -9.80 6.64
C MET A 55 14.90 -9.35 5.70
N HIS A 56 15.19 -8.31 4.92
CA HIS A 56 14.48 -7.90 3.71
C HIS A 56 15.41 -8.07 2.52
N VAL A 57 14.93 -8.65 1.43
CA VAL A 57 15.54 -8.55 0.10
C VAL A 57 14.49 -8.15 -0.94
N PHE A 58 14.80 -7.14 -1.73
CA PHE A 58 13.91 -6.61 -2.75
C PHE A 58 14.17 -7.25 -4.11
N GLY A 59 13.08 -7.70 -4.73
CA GLY A 59 13.07 -8.14 -6.11
C GLY A 59 13.67 -9.54 -6.28
N GLY A 60 14.34 -9.72 -7.40
CA GLY A 60 14.92 -11.00 -7.75
C GLY A 60 15.88 -10.83 -8.91
N ARG A 61 15.66 -11.57 -9.98
CA ARG A 61 16.49 -11.50 -11.19
C ARG A 61 16.21 -10.24 -12.01
N THR A 62 16.78 -9.11 -11.60
CA THR A 62 16.62 -7.80 -12.25
C THR A 62 17.63 -7.63 -13.40
N PRO A 63 17.20 -7.32 -14.65
CA PRO A 63 18.12 -7.03 -15.75
C PRO A 63 19.03 -5.84 -15.49
N ILE A 64 20.31 -5.96 -15.84
CA ILE A 64 21.22 -4.81 -15.91
C ILE A 64 20.86 -4.03 -17.18
N ARG A 65 20.26 -2.86 -16.99
CA ARG A 65 19.79 -2.04 -18.12
C ARG A 65 20.94 -1.21 -18.69
N PRO A 66 21.11 -1.19 -20.03
CA PRO A 66 22.05 -0.28 -20.68
C PRO A 66 21.77 1.18 -20.31
N LYS A 67 22.83 1.98 -20.22
CA LYS A 67 22.73 3.42 -19.94
C LYS A 67 21.90 4.13 -21.03
N GLY A 68 21.16 5.16 -20.61
CA GLY A 68 20.35 6.00 -21.47
C GLY A 68 19.09 6.46 -20.78
N ASP A 69 18.40 7.42 -21.39
CA ASP A 69 17.12 7.93 -20.91
C ASP A 69 15.97 7.07 -21.47
N TRP A 70 15.81 5.88 -20.87
CA TRP A 70 14.82 4.90 -21.30
C TRP A 70 13.74 4.71 -20.25
N ASN A 71 12.48 4.83 -20.65
CA ASN A 71 11.37 4.43 -19.80
C ASN A 71 11.18 2.90 -19.87
N TRP A 72 11.83 2.17 -18.98
CA TRP A 72 11.75 0.70 -18.89
C TRP A 72 10.40 0.16 -18.42
N LEU A 73 9.50 1.02 -17.91
CA LEU A 73 8.09 0.68 -17.63
C LEU A 73 7.20 0.82 -18.88
N GLY A 74 7.72 1.45 -19.94
CA GLY A 74 7.05 1.61 -21.22
C GLY A 74 7.70 0.84 -22.36
N ALA A 75 7.33 1.17 -23.59
CA ALA A 75 7.98 0.64 -24.77
C ALA A 75 9.29 1.39 -25.03
N VAL A 76 10.39 0.64 -25.15
CA VAL A 76 11.71 1.16 -25.53
C VAL A 76 12.00 0.84 -27.01
N PRO A 77 12.91 1.56 -27.69
CA PRO A 77 13.30 1.24 -29.07
C PRO A 77 13.73 -0.22 -29.24
N GLY A 78 13.05 -0.98 -30.11
CA GLY A 78 13.33 -2.40 -30.36
C GLY A 78 14.22 -2.67 -31.58
N ASN A 79 14.72 -1.62 -32.23
CA ASN A 79 15.51 -1.67 -33.47
C ASN A 79 17.00 -1.30 -33.25
N SER A 80 17.47 -1.35 -32.00
CA SER A 80 18.84 -0.97 -31.64
C SER A 80 19.37 -1.86 -30.52
N GLN A 81 20.68 -2.13 -30.51
CA GLN A 81 21.34 -2.80 -29.40
C GLN A 81 21.42 -1.94 -28.13
N LYS A 82 21.20 -0.62 -28.23
CA LYS A 82 21.27 0.32 -27.09
C LYS A 82 20.27 0.04 -25.97
N THR A 83 19.25 -0.76 -26.23
CA THR A 83 18.18 -1.15 -25.28
C THR A 83 18.16 -2.67 -25.04
N LEU A 84 19.08 -3.42 -25.63
CA LEU A 84 19.17 -4.86 -25.49
C LEU A 84 20.04 -5.20 -24.28
N TRP A 85 19.43 -5.71 -23.21
CA TRP A 85 20.11 -6.20 -22.02
C TRP A 85 20.47 -7.69 -22.17
N HIS A 86 21.57 -8.08 -21.55
CA HIS A 86 22.11 -9.44 -21.60
C HIS A 86 22.29 -10.05 -20.21
N ASP A 87 22.64 -9.23 -19.24
CA ASP A 87 22.99 -9.66 -17.88
C ASP A 87 21.93 -9.24 -16.86
N THR A 88 22.04 -9.81 -15.67
CA THR A 88 21.16 -9.55 -14.52
C THR A 88 22.00 -9.26 -13.29
N HIS A 89 21.48 -8.42 -12.40
CA HIS A 89 22.06 -8.12 -11.09
C HIS A 89 22.24 -9.40 -10.27
N THR A 90 23.34 -9.45 -9.50
CA THR A 90 23.60 -10.50 -8.53
C THR A 90 22.81 -10.25 -7.24
N PHE A 91 22.77 -11.23 -6.34
CA PHE A 91 22.13 -11.05 -5.03
C PHE A 91 22.79 -9.93 -4.22
N GLU A 92 24.10 -9.75 -4.40
CA GLU A 92 24.90 -8.72 -3.77
C GLU A 92 24.50 -7.32 -4.24
N ASP A 93 24.05 -7.18 -5.48
CA ASP A 93 23.63 -5.92 -6.10
C ASP A 93 22.19 -5.50 -5.72
N LEU A 94 21.40 -6.40 -5.13
CA LEU A 94 20.00 -6.12 -4.77
C LEU A 94 19.87 -5.28 -3.48
N PRO A 95 18.84 -4.41 -3.39
CA PRO A 95 18.47 -3.75 -2.14
C PRO A 95 18.11 -4.78 -1.06
N LYS A 96 18.81 -4.70 0.07
CA LYS A 96 18.62 -5.62 1.20
C LYS A 96 18.98 -4.97 2.53
N SER A 97 18.33 -5.45 3.58
CA SER A 97 18.60 -5.09 4.97
C SER A 97 18.62 -6.37 5.80
N VAL A 98 19.65 -6.54 6.63
CA VAL A 98 19.82 -7.67 7.56
C VAL A 98 20.03 -7.05 8.93
N ASP A 99 19.21 -7.46 9.90
CA ASP A 99 19.29 -7.03 11.30
C ASP A 99 19.50 -5.51 11.47
N PRO A 100 18.60 -4.67 10.92
CA PRO A 100 18.73 -3.23 11.08
C PRO A 100 18.63 -2.84 12.56
N GLU A 101 19.34 -1.78 12.95
CA GLU A 101 19.36 -1.26 14.33
C GLU A 101 17.95 -0.92 14.88
N SER A 102 17.01 -0.60 13.98
CA SER A 102 15.61 -0.35 14.33
C SER A 102 14.90 -1.53 14.99
N GLY A 103 15.36 -2.78 14.76
CA GLY A 103 14.74 -4.00 15.26
C GLY A 103 13.46 -4.44 14.54
N TRP A 104 13.11 -3.82 13.41
CA TRP A 104 11.91 -4.16 12.65
C TRP A 104 12.10 -3.93 11.14
N LEU A 105 11.29 -4.63 10.35
CA LEU A 105 11.19 -4.46 8.90
C LEU A 105 9.71 -4.52 8.47
N GLN A 106 9.33 -3.78 7.43
CA GLN A 106 8.02 -3.84 6.79
C GLN A 106 8.13 -3.80 5.26
N ASN A 107 7.15 -4.35 4.57
CA ASN A 107 6.87 -3.97 3.19
C ASN A 107 5.38 -4.15 2.91
N ALA A 108 4.72 -3.08 2.47
CA ALA A 108 3.34 -3.12 2.03
C ALA A 108 3.26 -2.84 0.53
N ASN A 109 4.15 -3.44 -0.27
CA ASN A 109 4.31 -3.23 -1.72
C ASN A 109 4.92 -1.89 -2.14
N ASP A 110 5.37 -1.07 -1.18
CA ASP A 110 6.17 0.12 -1.45
C ASP A 110 7.57 -0.27 -1.99
N PRO A 111 8.23 0.63 -2.74
CA PRO A 111 9.67 0.56 -2.98
C PRO A 111 10.49 0.20 -1.73
N PRO A 112 11.67 -0.40 -1.88
CA PRO A 112 12.39 -0.99 -0.75
C PRO A 112 13.05 0.04 0.19
N TRP A 113 13.00 1.32 -0.17
CA TRP A 113 13.72 2.41 0.50
C TRP A 113 13.24 2.65 1.93
N THR A 114 11.96 2.37 2.19
CA THR A 114 11.26 2.62 3.46
C THR A 114 10.92 1.34 4.21
N THR A 115 11.71 0.27 4.00
CA THR A 115 11.49 -1.00 4.70
C THR A 115 11.70 -0.90 6.21
N THR A 116 12.42 0.11 6.69
CA THR A 116 12.65 0.39 8.11
C THR A 116 13.10 1.84 8.29
N PHE A 117 13.02 2.37 9.52
CA PHE A 117 13.52 3.69 9.89
C PHE A 117 14.43 3.66 11.14
N PRO A 118 15.58 4.38 11.15
CA PRO A 118 16.19 5.10 10.01
C PRO A 118 16.45 4.19 8.81
N ASN A 119 16.43 4.76 7.59
CA ASN A 119 16.51 3.97 6.36
C ASN A 119 17.80 3.14 6.34
N ALA A 120 17.66 1.82 6.29
CA ALA A 120 18.80 0.90 6.16
C ALA A 120 19.32 0.79 4.71
N ILE A 121 18.48 1.16 3.73
CA ILE A 121 18.79 1.07 2.30
C ILE A 121 18.82 2.49 1.73
N ASN A 122 20.00 2.93 1.28
CA ASN A 122 20.13 4.20 0.57
C ASN A 122 19.90 3.98 -0.93
N ARG A 123 18.81 4.53 -1.47
CA ARG A 123 18.44 4.37 -2.89
C ARG A 123 19.51 4.87 -3.86
N HIS A 124 20.31 5.86 -3.46
CA HIS A 124 21.37 6.43 -4.30
C HIS A 124 22.55 5.48 -4.54
N ASN A 125 22.61 4.35 -3.81
CA ASN A 125 23.56 3.28 -4.05
C ASN A 125 23.10 2.32 -5.15
N TYR A 126 21.89 2.49 -5.70
CA TYR A 126 21.29 1.61 -6.70
C TYR A 126 20.98 2.38 -7.99
N PRO A 127 20.95 1.71 -9.17
CA PRO A 127 20.49 2.34 -10.40
C PRO A 127 19.02 2.76 -10.32
N ASP A 128 18.66 3.88 -10.94
CA ASP A 128 17.27 4.41 -10.92
C ASP A 128 16.21 3.44 -11.46
N TYR A 129 16.61 2.51 -12.33
CA TYR A 129 15.71 1.48 -12.87
C TYR A 129 15.43 0.32 -11.87
N MET A 130 16.12 0.28 -10.72
CA MET A 130 15.95 -0.77 -9.72
C MET A 130 14.55 -0.72 -9.11
N SER A 131 14.11 0.46 -8.70
CA SER A 131 12.75 0.70 -8.22
C SER A 131 12.43 2.19 -8.31
N GLN A 132 11.14 2.51 -8.42
CA GLN A 132 10.62 3.87 -8.27
C GLN A 132 10.82 4.37 -6.82
N ASN A 133 10.56 5.66 -6.56
CA ASN A 133 10.69 6.28 -5.23
C ASN A 133 9.36 6.90 -4.80
N TYR A 134 8.61 6.19 -3.96
CA TYR A 134 7.37 6.65 -3.34
C TYR A 134 7.07 5.78 -2.11
N MET A 135 6.16 6.23 -1.25
CA MET A 135 5.61 5.41 -0.17
C MET A 135 4.12 5.71 -0.04
N HIS A 136 3.26 4.76 -0.41
CA HIS A 136 1.81 4.92 -0.31
C HIS A 136 1.31 4.78 1.12
N PHE A 137 0.11 5.30 1.40
CA PHE A 137 -0.42 5.44 2.75
C PHE A 137 -0.52 4.11 3.52
N ARG A 138 -0.79 2.99 2.84
CA ARG A 138 -0.84 1.68 3.51
C ARG A 138 0.53 1.25 4.02
N ALA A 139 1.60 1.53 3.27
CA ALA A 139 2.96 1.31 3.74
C ALA A 139 3.31 2.27 4.87
N GLN A 140 2.87 3.53 4.79
CA GLN A 140 3.06 4.48 5.88
C GLN A 140 2.37 3.99 7.17
N ARG A 141 1.13 3.48 7.08
CA ARG A 141 0.43 2.85 8.22
C ARG A 141 1.21 1.67 8.78
N SER A 142 1.69 0.77 7.92
CA SER A 142 2.51 -0.38 8.30
C SER A 142 3.77 0.05 9.07
N ALA A 143 4.52 1.01 8.53
CA ALA A 143 5.74 1.51 9.14
C ALA A 143 5.47 2.23 10.45
N ARG A 144 4.40 3.04 10.54
CA ARG A 144 4.02 3.74 11.76
C ARG A 144 3.69 2.77 12.90
N MET A 145 2.94 1.71 12.66
CA MET A 145 2.65 0.69 13.69
C MET A 145 3.93 0.04 14.23
N ALA A 146 4.89 -0.27 13.35
CA ALA A 146 6.19 -0.82 13.77
C ALA A 146 7.12 0.21 14.44
N PHE A 147 7.00 1.48 14.06
CA PHE A 147 7.86 2.55 14.54
C PHE A 147 7.41 3.15 15.88
N GLU A 148 6.11 3.34 16.07
CA GLU A 148 5.51 4.02 17.22
C GLU A 148 5.46 3.12 18.46
N ASP A 149 5.44 1.79 18.29
CA ASP A 149 5.56 0.82 19.37
C ASP A 149 6.96 0.18 19.38
N LYS A 150 7.65 0.24 20.53
CA LYS A 150 9.00 -0.30 20.72
C LYS A 150 9.03 -1.72 21.30
N SER A 151 7.88 -2.28 21.69
CA SER A 151 7.81 -3.56 22.39
C SER A 151 6.55 -4.35 21.99
N ILE A 152 6.35 -4.52 20.69
CA ILE A 152 5.19 -5.21 20.11
C ILE A 152 5.08 -6.63 20.67
N THR A 153 4.02 -6.89 21.41
CA THR A 153 3.64 -8.25 21.82
C THR A 153 3.04 -9.02 20.65
N PHE A 154 3.01 -10.36 20.74
CA PHE A 154 2.34 -11.17 19.73
C PHE A 154 0.85 -10.82 19.58
N LYS A 155 0.17 -10.45 20.68
CA LYS A 155 -1.22 -10.01 20.61
C LYS A 155 -1.36 -8.69 19.85
N GLU A 156 -0.50 -7.70 20.13
CA GLU A 156 -0.49 -6.43 19.41
C GLU A 156 -0.18 -6.63 17.93
N LEU A 157 0.75 -7.53 17.59
CA LEU A 157 1.03 -7.88 16.19
C LEU A 157 -0.24 -8.38 15.45
N LEU A 158 -1.04 -9.24 16.09
CA LEU A 158 -2.31 -9.71 15.53
C LEU A 158 -3.34 -8.59 15.43
N ASP A 159 -3.43 -7.73 16.45
CA ASP A 159 -4.34 -6.58 16.43
C ASP A 159 -3.96 -5.59 15.32
N TYR A 160 -2.67 -5.30 15.14
CA TYR A 160 -2.13 -4.43 14.10
C TYR A 160 -2.36 -5.00 12.70
N LYS A 161 -2.25 -6.32 12.51
CA LYS A 161 -2.61 -6.97 11.24
C LYS A 161 -4.07 -6.73 10.85
N MET A 162 -4.94 -6.59 11.86
CA MET A 162 -6.36 -6.34 11.70
C MET A 162 -6.74 -4.86 11.67
N ASP A 163 -5.77 -3.94 11.71
CA ASP A 163 -6.00 -2.50 11.74
C ASP A 163 -6.80 -1.99 10.52
N THR A 164 -7.88 -1.27 10.82
CA THR A 164 -8.84 -0.75 9.84
C THR A 164 -8.80 0.77 9.73
N ARG A 165 -7.79 1.43 10.28
CA ARG A 165 -7.66 2.89 10.25
C ARG A 165 -7.26 3.38 8.86
N MET A 166 -7.92 4.44 8.38
CA MET A 166 -7.54 5.10 7.13
C MET A 166 -6.44 6.13 7.39
N GLU A 167 -5.20 5.81 7.07
CA GLU A 167 -4.06 6.74 7.21
C GLU A 167 -4.28 8.06 6.45
N LEU A 168 -4.95 8.05 5.29
CA LEU A 168 -5.29 9.28 4.57
C LEU A 168 -6.19 10.21 5.40
N ALA A 169 -7.12 9.66 6.19
CA ALA A 169 -7.98 10.47 7.06
C ALA A 169 -7.16 11.22 8.11
N ASP A 170 -6.08 10.63 8.62
CA ASP A 170 -5.15 11.31 9.53
C ASP A 170 -4.41 12.48 8.89
N ARG A 171 -4.33 12.54 7.55
CA ARG A 171 -3.65 13.62 6.82
C ARG A 171 -4.54 14.80 6.47
N VAL A 172 -5.83 14.57 6.27
CA VAL A 172 -6.71 15.54 5.61
C VAL A 172 -8.02 15.82 6.34
N LEU A 173 -8.48 14.94 7.24
CA LEU A 173 -9.82 15.08 7.81
C LEU A 173 -9.96 16.36 8.64
N ASP A 174 -8.96 16.70 9.43
CA ASP A 174 -9.01 17.88 10.30
C ASP A 174 -9.06 19.19 9.48
N ASP A 175 -8.39 19.24 8.34
CA ASP A 175 -8.47 20.38 7.42
C ASP A 175 -9.79 20.39 6.64
N LEU A 176 -10.29 19.23 6.22
CA LEU A 176 -11.60 19.11 5.59
C LEU A 176 -12.71 19.63 6.52
N LEU A 177 -12.67 19.28 7.81
CA LEU A 177 -13.64 19.76 8.79
C LEU A 177 -13.60 21.29 8.95
N LYS A 178 -12.41 21.90 8.99
CA LYS A 178 -12.27 23.37 9.00
C LYS A 178 -12.87 24.02 7.75
N ILE A 179 -12.70 23.41 6.58
CA ILE A 179 -13.27 23.93 5.33
C ILE A 179 -14.80 23.81 5.36
N ILE A 180 -15.32 22.67 5.85
CA ILE A 180 -16.76 22.44 6.01
C ILE A 180 -17.40 23.50 6.92
N ASP A 181 -16.74 23.90 8.00
CA ASP A 181 -17.24 24.91 8.95
C ASP A 181 -17.46 26.29 8.31
N THR A 182 -16.90 26.55 7.13
CA THR A 182 -17.10 27.81 6.39
C THR A 182 -18.34 27.79 5.48
N SER A 183 -18.99 26.64 5.32
CA SER A 183 -20.13 26.47 4.43
C SER A 183 -21.46 26.67 5.15
N ASP A 184 -22.42 27.27 4.44
CA ASP A 184 -23.83 27.38 4.85
C ASP A 184 -24.73 26.30 4.18
N ASP A 185 -24.15 25.42 3.37
CA ASP A 185 -24.87 24.38 2.66
C ASP A 185 -25.27 23.24 3.59
N VAL A 186 -26.57 22.92 3.62
CA VAL A 186 -27.12 21.90 4.52
C VAL A 186 -26.52 20.51 4.32
N ASP A 187 -26.21 20.11 3.08
CA ASP A 187 -25.63 18.79 2.80
C ASP A 187 -24.18 18.72 3.28
N ILE A 188 -23.45 19.83 3.19
CA ILE A 188 -22.06 19.96 3.67
C ILE A 188 -22.01 19.94 5.19
N ILE A 189 -22.87 20.72 5.86
CA ILE A 189 -22.96 20.75 7.33
C ILE A 189 -23.30 19.37 7.88
N GLU A 190 -24.24 18.65 7.27
CA GLU A 190 -24.58 17.28 7.68
C GLU A 190 -23.39 16.32 7.49
N SER A 191 -22.66 16.46 6.38
CA SER A 191 -21.43 15.69 6.13
C SER A 191 -20.37 15.93 7.20
N GLY A 192 -20.20 17.20 7.63
CA GLY A 192 -19.34 17.58 8.75
C GLY A 192 -19.68 16.84 10.04
N LYS A 193 -20.96 16.75 10.41
CA LYS A 193 -21.42 16.04 11.62
C LYS A 193 -21.08 14.55 11.59
N VAL A 194 -21.28 13.91 10.43
CA VAL A 194 -20.97 12.48 10.25
C VAL A 194 -19.46 12.25 10.33
N LEU A 195 -18.68 13.07 9.63
CA LEU A 195 -17.23 12.93 9.55
C LEU A 195 -16.51 13.29 10.86
N SER A 196 -16.99 14.28 11.61
CA SER A 196 -16.40 14.66 12.90
C SER A 196 -16.64 13.64 14.01
N SER A 197 -17.71 12.84 13.88
CA SER A 197 -18.03 11.75 14.81
C SER A 197 -17.34 10.42 14.44
N TRP A 198 -16.73 10.35 13.25
CA TRP A 198 -16.10 9.14 12.75
C TRP A 198 -14.71 8.94 13.36
N ASP A 199 -14.43 7.72 13.81
CA ASP A 199 -13.17 7.34 14.45
C ASP A 199 -12.02 7.07 13.46
N ARG A 200 -12.21 7.35 12.17
CA ARG A 200 -11.26 7.10 11.07
C ARG A 200 -11.04 5.62 10.72
N HIS A 201 -11.86 4.70 11.25
CA HIS A 201 -11.75 3.25 10.99
C HIS A 201 -12.84 2.69 10.07
N THR A 202 -12.59 1.54 9.45
CA THR A 202 -13.54 0.80 8.60
C THR A 202 -14.10 -0.46 9.27
N ASN A 203 -14.34 -0.40 10.58
CA ASN A 203 -15.03 -1.47 11.31
C ASN A 203 -16.48 -1.64 10.81
N GLY A 204 -17.10 -2.80 11.01
CA GLY A 204 -18.46 -3.09 10.50
C GLY A 204 -19.50 -2.03 10.89
N GLU A 205 -19.48 -1.57 12.13
CA GLU A 205 -20.42 -0.54 12.63
C GLU A 205 -19.97 0.89 12.32
N SER A 206 -18.89 1.08 11.56
CA SER A 206 -18.30 2.39 11.32
C SER A 206 -19.23 3.28 10.51
N LYS A 207 -19.59 4.42 11.09
CA LYS A 207 -20.37 5.48 10.46
C LYS A 207 -19.44 6.62 10.06
N GLY A 208 -19.54 7.03 8.80
CA GLY A 208 -18.68 8.05 8.21
C GLY A 208 -17.59 7.50 7.29
N ALA A 209 -17.14 6.25 7.49
CA ALA A 209 -16.17 5.62 6.59
C ALA A 209 -16.66 5.54 5.13
N VAL A 210 -17.95 5.23 4.91
CA VAL A 210 -18.55 5.17 3.56
C VAL A 210 -18.52 6.55 2.90
N LEU A 211 -18.84 7.61 3.66
CA LEU A 211 -18.82 9.00 3.18
C LEU A 211 -17.40 9.47 2.87
N PHE A 212 -16.46 9.27 3.80
CA PHE A 212 -15.07 9.66 3.59
C PHE A 212 -14.48 8.94 2.37
N LYS A 213 -14.71 7.63 2.23
CA LYS A 213 -14.28 6.87 1.06
C LYS A 213 -14.87 7.43 -0.24
N ALA A 214 -16.17 7.70 -0.27
CA ALA A 214 -16.84 8.24 -1.46
C ALA A 214 -16.32 9.65 -1.83
N TRP A 215 -16.00 10.49 -0.83
CA TRP A 215 -15.35 11.77 -1.05
C TRP A 215 -13.94 11.61 -1.64
N VAL A 216 -13.11 10.73 -1.07
CA VAL A 216 -11.77 10.41 -1.57
C VAL A 216 -11.84 9.93 -3.04
N ASP A 217 -12.81 9.07 -3.37
CA ASP A 217 -13.02 8.58 -4.74
C ASP A 217 -13.44 9.70 -5.69
N SER A 218 -14.36 10.57 -5.26
CA SER A 218 -14.82 11.72 -6.05
C SER A 218 -13.70 12.73 -6.29
N MET A 219 -12.79 12.89 -5.32
CA MET A 219 -11.59 13.71 -5.42
C MET A 219 -10.50 13.06 -6.30
N ARG A 220 -10.60 11.75 -6.53
CA ARG A 220 -9.62 10.94 -7.28
C ARG A 220 -8.23 11.01 -6.66
N PHE A 221 -8.13 10.91 -5.33
CA PHE A 221 -6.84 10.73 -4.67
C PHE A 221 -6.10 9.53 -5.25
N LEU A 222 -4.82 9.72 -5.55
CA LEU A 222 -3.89 8.68 -6.00
C LEU A 222 -2.50 9.00 -5.40
N HIS A 223 -1.58 8.03 -5.43
CA HIS A 223 -0.22 8.22 -4.89
C HIS A 223 0.58 9.33 -5.60
N ASN A 224 0.21 9.70 -6.82
CA ASN A 224 0.87 10.71 -7.63
C ASN A 224 0.11 12.04 -7.67
N LYS A 225 -0.78 12.28 -6.69
CA LYS A 225 -1.66 13.45 -6.62
C LYS A 225 -1.24 14.44 -5.54
N ASP A 226 0.04 14.79 -5.54
CA ASP A 226 0.61 15.75 -4.58
C ASP A 226 -0.06 17.12 -4.65
N GLU A 227 -0.67 17.50 -5.78
CA GLU A 227 -1.37 18.78 -5.92
C GLU A 227 -2.58 18.93 -5.00
N LEU A 228 -3.14 17.82 -4.51
CA LEU A 228 -4.25 17.81 -3.54
C LEU A 228 -3.78 18.14 -2.12
N PHE A 229 -2.48 18.07 -1.86
CA PHE A 229 -1.94 18.27 -0.53
C PHE A 229 -1.28 19.64 -0.39
N GLN A 230 -1.35 20.20 0.82
CA GLN A 230 -0.59 21.41 1.13
C GLN A 230 0.91 21.14 1.02
N ILE A 231 1.34 19.95 1.47
CA ILE A 231 2.70 19.46 1.35
C ILE A 231 2.64 18.08 0.69
N GLY A 232 3.21 17.97 -0.52
CA GLY A 232 3.37 16.70 -1.24
C GLY A 232 4.32 15.72 -0.54
N TRP A 233 4.42 14.49 -1.04
CA TRP A 233 5.28 13.47 -0.43
C TRP A 233 6.76 13.87 -0.47
N GLN A 234 7.47 13.65 0.63
CA GLN A 234 8.90 13.92 0.78
C GLN A 234 9.61 12.69 1.33
N GLU A 235 10.69 12.26 0.67
CA GLU A 235 11.45 11.06 1.04
C GLU A 235 12.01 11.14 2.47
N GLU A 236 12.48 12.31 2.88
CA GLU A 236 13.04 12.57 4.21
C GLU A 236 11.97 12.57 5.32
N LYS A 237 10.69 12.63 4.92
CA LYS A 237 9.51 12.62 5.80
C LYS A 237 8.50 11.56 5.32
N ALA A 238 9.00 10.42 4.86
CA ALA A 238 8.19 9.42 4.15
C ALA A 238 6.98 8.89 4.92
N MET A 239 7.03 8.89 6.27
CA MET A 239 5.91 8.45 7.13
C MET A 239 4.92 9.56 7.49
N SER A 240 5.26 10.84 7.30
CA SER A 240 4.44 11.98 7.76
C SER A 240 4.01 12.91 6.63
N THR A 241 4.40 12.61 5.39
CA THR A 241 3.98 13.33 4.18
C THR A 241 3.40 12.32 3.17
N PRO A 242 2.52 12.75 2.25
CA PRO A 242 1.96 14.09 2.12
C PRO A 242 0.97 14.41 3.26
N ILE A 243 0.69 15.69 3.47
CA ILE A 243 -0.14 16.18 4.59
C ILE A 243 -0.86 17.48 4.26
N GLY A 244 -2.04 17.65 4.85
CA GLY A 244 -2.89 18.84 4.75
C GLY A 244 -3.58 18.96 3.40
N LEU A 245 -4.59 19.81 3.31
CA LEU A 245 -5.32 20.08 2.06
C LEU A 245 -4.82 21.36 1.39
N ASN A 246 -4.53 21.30 0.09
CA ASN A 246 -4.17 22.48 -0.70
C ASN A 246 -5.37 23.45 -0.82
N SER A 247 -5.24 24.67 -0.32
CA SER A 247 -6.32 25.67 -0.27
C SER A 247 -6.87 26.12 -1.62
N ASN A 248 -6.19 25.84 -2.73
CA ASN A 248 -6.60 26.24 -4.07
C ASN A 248 -7.53 25.24 -4.77
N ILE A 249 -7.87 24.13 -4.09
CA ILE A 249 -8.71 23.05 -4.64
C ILE A 249 -10.09 23.10 -3.99
N ASP A 250 -11.13 22.86 -4.78
CA ASP A 250 -12.48 22.69 -4.26
C ASP A 250 -12.67 21.27 -3.71
N TYR A 251 -12.79 21.16 -2.38
CA TYR A 251 -13.11 19.90 -1.69
C TYR A 251 -14.59 19.74 -1.37
N LEU A 252 -15.36 20.84 -1.35
CA LEU A 252 -16.76 20.84 -0.95
C LEU A 252 -17.68 20.36 -2.08
N GLY A 253 -17.40 20.71 -3.34
CA GLY A 253 -18.14 20.22 -4.50
C GLY A 253 -18.18 18.69 -4.59
N PRO A 254 -17.02 18.01 -4.54
CA PRO A 254 -16.93 16.54 -4.47
C PRO A 254 -17.59 15.95 -3.21
N LEU A 255 -17.45 16.59 -2.04
CA LEU A 255 -18.10 16.13 -0.81
C LEU A 255 -19.64 16.18 -0.91
N LYS A 256 -20.18 17.28 -1.45
CA LYS A 256 -21.62 17.42 -1.71
C LYS A 256 -22.13 16.35 -2.67
N SER A 257 -21.37 16.08 -3.72
CA SER A 257 -21.70 15.06 -4.72
C SER A 257 -21.72 13.66 -4.10
N ALA A 258 -20.70 13.32 -3.31
CA ALA A 258 -20.63 12.06 -2.57
C ALA A 258 -21.77 11.91 -1.56
N SER A 259 -22.05 12.97 -0.78
CA SER A 259 -23.13 13.01 0.21
C SER A 259 -24.50 12.75 -0.42
N LYS A 260 -24.81 13.44 -1.53
CA LYS A 260 -26.05 13.22 -2.29
C LYS A 260 -26.14 11.81 -2.86
N ALA A 261 -25.05 11.29 -3.44
CA ALA A 261 -25.03 9.94 -3.97
C ALA A 261 -25.33 8.89 -2.89
N ILE A 262 -24.75 9.04 -1.70
CA ILE A 262 -24.99 8.15 -0.55
C ILE A 262 -26.44 8.26 -0.07
N LYS A 263 -26.97 9.48 0.15
CA LYS A 263 -28.37 9.66 0.56
C LYS A 263 -29.35 9.09 -0.45
N ASN A 264 -29.13 9.30 -1.75
CA ASN A 264 -29.96 8.73 -2.81
C ASN A 264 -29.91 7.20 -2.84
N THR A 265 -28.75 6.62 -2.51
CA THR A 265 -28.55 5.18 -2.53
C THR A 265 -29.14 4.53 -1.28
N TYR A 266 -28.84 5.02 -0.09
CA TYR A 266 -29.13 4.35 1.19
C TYR A 266 -30.20 5.03 2.03
N GLY A 267 -30.69 6.20 1.63
CA GLY A 267 -31.69 6.98 2.39
C GLY A 267 -31.14 7.70 3.62
N ARG A 268 -29.85 7.54 3.93
CA ARG A 268 -29.15 8.14 5.07
C ARG A 268 -27.67 8.36 4.73
N LEU A 269 -27.03 9.32 5.39
CA LEU A 269 -25.63 9.65 5.16
C LEU A 269 -24.66 8.84 6.04
N ASP A 270 -25.10 8.43 7.23
CA ASP A 270 -24.34 7.71 8.25
C ASP A 270 -24.51 6.18 8.17
N ILE A 271 -24.64 5.64 6.95
CA ILE A 271 -24.74 4.18 6.73
C ILE A 271 -23.48 3.48 7.26
N ALA A 272 -23.65 2.36 7.96
CA ALA A 272 -22.55 1.60 8.52
C ALA A 272 -21.73 0.92 7.41
N TRP A 273 -20.41 0.84 7.58
CA TRP A 273 -19.52 0.20 6.61
C TRP A 273 -19.95 -1.23 6.30
N GLY A 274 -20.22 -2.02 7.33
CA GLY A 274 -20.63 -3.41 7.25
C GLY A 274 -22.00 -3.61 6.61
N ASP A 275 -22.88 -2.61 6.56
CA ASP A 275 -24.15 -2.71 5.82
C ASP A 275 -23.92 -2.66 4.30
N VAL A 276 -22.88 -1.93 3.87
CA VAL A 276 -22.52 -1.74 2.47
C VAL A 276 -21.55 -2.82 1.99
N TYR A 277 -20.51 -3.08 2.78
CA TYR A 277 -19.40 -3.97 2.46
C TYR A 277 -19.56 -5.29 3.21
N ARG A 278 -19.67 -6.39 2.47
CA ARG A 278 -20.12 -7.69 2.97
C ARG A 278 -19.12 -8.80 2.66
N LEU A 279 -19.04 -9.77 3.56
CA LEU A 279 -18.42 -11.08 3.31
C LEU A 279 -19.54 -12.03 2.88
N VAL A 280 -19.64 -12.31 1.58
CA VAL A 280 -20.70 -13.14 1.00
C VAL A 280 -20.10 -14.33 0.29
N GLN A 281 -20.25 -15.52 0.87
CA GLN A 281 -19.76 -16.77 0.30
C GLN A 281 -20.57 -17.94 0.84
N ASP A 282 -20.93 -18.89 -0.04
CA ASP A 282 -21.57 -20.17 0.33
C ASP A 282 -22.80 -20.04 1.24
N GLY A 283 -23.65 -19.04 0.98
CA GLY A 283 -24.86 -18.77 1.76
C GLY A 283 -24.66 -18.00 3.06
N VAL A 284 -23.40 -17.67 3.41
CA VAL A 284 -23.05 -16.80 4.53
C VAL A 284 -23.02 -15.35 4.06
N ASP A 285 -23.61 -14.45 4.85
CA ASP A 285 -23.63 -13.00 4.61
C ASP A 285 -23.32 -12.26 5.91
N LEU A 286 -22.07 -11.82 6.07
CA LEU A 286 -21.59 -11.13 7.27
C LEU A 286 -21.14 -9.70 6.96
N PRO A 287 -21.24 -8.76 7.92
CA PRO A 287 -20.64 -7.44 7.77
C PRO A 287 -19.12 -7.59 7.61
N ALA A 288 -18.55 -6.91 6.63
CA ALA A 288 -17.11 -6.85 6.44
C ALA A 288 -16.50 -5.65 7.18
N ASN A 289 -15.17 -5.65 7.28
CA ASN A 289 -14.36 -4.52 7.70
C ASN A 289 -13.10 -4.44 6.82
N GLY A 290 -12.23 -3.46 7.07
CA GLY A 290 -11.08 -3.19 6.20
C GLY A 290 -11.55 -2.58 4.87
N GLY A 291 -10.69 -2.57 3.85
CA GLY A 291 -11.02 -1.91 2.58
C GLY A 291 -9.93 -2.00 1.52
N PRO A 292 -10.07 -1.34 0.37
CA PRO A 292 -9.18 -1.52 -0.80
C PRO A 292 -7.71 -1.06 -0.62
N GLY A 293 -7.25 -0.74 0.59
CA GLY A 293 -5.88 -0.32 0.85
C GLY A 293 -5.64 1.14 0.50
N ASP A 294 -4.84 1.38 -0.54
CA ASP A 294 -4.54 2.71 -1.07
C ASP A 294 -5.63 3.19 -2.05
N PRO A 295 -5.93 4.50 -2.12
CA PRO A 295 -5.23 5.63 -1.48
C PRO A 295 -5.62 5.89 -0.02
N TYR A 296 -6.53 5.11 0.57
CA TYR A 296 -7.04 5.38 1.93
C TYR A 296 -6.03 5.06 3.04
N GLY A 297 -5.08 4.17 2.75
CA GLY A 297 -4.04 3.73 3.67
C GLY A 297 -4.46 2.64 4.65
N LEU A 298 -5.46 1.84 4.28
CA LEU A 298 -5.92 0.71 5.10
C LEU A 298 -4.91 -0.43 5.09
N PHE A 299 -4.45 -0.87 6.25
CA PHE A 299 -3.55 -2.03 6.34
C PHE A 299 -4.29 -3.35 6.14
N ARG A 300 -5.46 -3.51 6.74
CA ARG A 300 -6.36 -4.64 6.47
C ARG A 300 -7.05 -4.47 5.11
N VAL A 301 -6.57 -5.21 4.10
CA VAL A 301 -7.01 -5.03 2.71
C VAL A 301 -8.16 -5.97 2.36
N THR A 302 -9.20 -5.43 1.73
CA THR A 302 -10.27 -6.20 1.10
C THR A 302 -10.75 -5.46 -0.16
N GLY A 303 -10.67 -6.13 -1.30
CA GLY A 303 -11.26 -5.68 -2.56
C GLY A 303 -12.73 -6.09 -2.63
N TYR A 304 -13.57 -5.23 -3.19
CA TYR A 304 -15.01 -5.44 -3.24
C TYR A 304 -15.58 -5.29 -4.65
N MET A 305 -16.64 -6.05 -4.96
CA MET A 305 -17.43 -5.94 -6.19
C MET A 305 -18.91 -5.73 -5.87
N PRO A 306 -19.65 -4.95 -6.68
CA PRO A 306 -21.08 -4.79 -6.52
C PRO A 306 -21.85 -6.11 -6.56
N ILE A 307 -22.88 -6.20 -5.72
CA ILE A 307 -23.90 -7.25 -5.70
C ILE A 307 -25.29 -6.64 -5.61
N GLU A 308 -26.33 -7.47 -5.62
CA GLU A 308 -27.71 -7.03 -5.44
C GLU A 308 -27.92 -6.26 -4.12
N GLY A 309 -28.92 -5.38 -4.13
CA GLY A 309 -29.33 -4.62 -2.94
C GLY A 309 -28.43 -3.44 -2.59
N LYS A 310 -27.69 -2.87 -3.55
CA LYS A 310 -26.77 -1.72 -3.34
C LYS A 310 -25.63 -2.04 -2.37
N ARG A 311 -25.18 -3.29 -2.33
CA ARG A 311 -24.09 -3.77 -1.48
C ARG A 311 -22.89 -4.18 -2.33
N LEU A 312 -21.74 -4.38 -1.68
CA LEU A 312 -20.55 -4.91 -2.31
C LEU A 312 -20.05 -6.13 -1.54
N ARG A 313 -19.68 -7.19 -2.26
CA ARG A 313 -19.07 -8.39 -1.66
C ARG A 313 -17.55 -8.34 -1.75
N ALA A 314 -16.86 -8.85 -0.74
CA ALA A 314 -15.43 -9.11 -0.79
C ALA A 314 -15.09 -10.10 -1.91
N ILE A 315 -14.01 -9.85 -2.64
CA ILE A 315 -13.53 -10.68 -3.76
C ILE A 315 -12.02 -10.97 -3.73
N GLY A 316 -11.30 -10.37 -2.78
CA GLY A 316 -9.85 -10.53 -2.64
C GLY A 316 -9.29 -9.59 -1.58
N GLY A 317 -7.99 -9.64 -1.36
CA GLY A 317 -7.30 -8.94 -0.28
C GLY A 317 -6.75 -9.93 0.74
N ASP A 318 -7.03 -9.70 2.02
CA ASP A 318 -6.68 -10.59 3.12
C ASP A 318 -7.08 -12.04 2.80
N SER A 319 -6.11 -12.96 2.92
CA SER A 319 -6.27 -14.38 2.60
C SER A 319 -5.58 -15.24 3.65
N TYR A 320 -4.34 -15.68 3.40
CA TYR A 320 -3.57 -16.44 4.37
C TYR A 320 -3.03 -15.53 5.48
N GLN A 321 -3.39 -15.85 6.72
CA GLN A 321 -2.87 -15.26 7.95
C GLN A 321 -2.67 -16.43 8.93
N ALA A 322 -1.46 -16.62 9.44
CA ALA A 322 -1.12 -17.71 10.35
C ALA A 322 -0.10 -17.21 11.38
#